data_AF-A0A0G9LAK8-F1
#
_entry.id   AF-A0A0G9LAK8-F1
#
_cell.length_a   1.000
_cell.length_b   1.000
_cell.length_c   1.000
_cell.angle_alpha   90.00
_cell.angle_beta   90.00
_cell.angle_gamma   90.00
#
_symmetry.space_group_name_H-M   'P 1'
#
loop_
_entity.id
_entity.type
_entity.pdbx_description
1 polymer ?
#
loop_
_entity_poly.entity_id
_entity_poly.type
_entity_poly.pdbx_seq_one_letter_code
_entity_poly.pdbx_strand_id
1 'polypeptide(L)'
;MKGLKKLSLLLVMMLTTTLLYGCGGPSPTDVVNEYFKKMQNGDMDVQKLFAMAEEGTKEENVESDSFSEDTQKKLLEKMKAITYKVNSETVDGDNAKVNVTVKGMDLNIVLAKVMQEAFSFILSQAFSGVEMSEEENNAYFDSLLNKYLDEITYSERTSDVLLTKVDKEWKIEESEALSKLLIGIDSSTFSDSEGGTGSDSETPVATKEMTLNTPLLVETENGNYNLTIEGARATDKRNEFSEKEVKQVVFLDYTYENVSFDKNDLYIDEYAFQVLDDEGNVLDTYPVYDENRTAKDTPVGGKCIASGTFAVPTDSKNLNVTFVRGSQKVAKIIVPIN
;
A
#
# COMPACT_ATOMS: atom_id res chain seq x y z
N MET A 1 -58.06 8.77 58.29
CA MET A 1 -56.81 8.43 57.56
C MET A 1 -56.94 8.86 56.09
N LYS A 2 -56.60 10.12 55.75
CA LYS A 2 -56.63 10.64 54.37
C LYS A 2 -55.30 11.30 53.94
N GLY A 3 -54.23 11.11 54.71
CA GLY A 3 -52.92 11.76 54.48
C GLY A 3 -51.86 10.92 53.79
N LEU A 4 -52.02 9.59 53.65
CA LEU A 4 -50.91 8.72 53.19
C LEU A 4 -50.78 8.56 51.67
N LYS A 5 -51.74 9.01 50.85
CA LYS A 5 -51.66 8.83 49.39
C LYS A 5 -50.92 9.94 48.64
N LYS A 6 -50.60 11.07 49.30
CA LYS A 6 -49.85 12.18 48.67
C LYS A 6 -48.34 12.13 48.90
N LEU A 7 -47.87 11.26 49.81
CA LEU A 7 -46.44 11.14 50.11
C LEU A 7 -45.70 10.19 49.15
N SER A 8 -46.41 9.27 48.49
CA SER A 8 -45.82 8.32 47.54
C SER A 8 -45.51 8.93 46.16
N LEU A 9 -46.14 10.05 45.80
CA LEU A 9 -45.89 10.69 44.51
C LEU A 9 -44.71 11.68 44.55
N LEU A 10 -44.40 12.20 45.75
CA LEU A 10 -43.27 13.11 45.96
C LEU A 10 -41.93 12.36 46.12
N LEU A 11 -41.95 11.09 46.53
CA LEU A 11 -40.74 10.27 46.65
C LEU A 11 -40.25 9.71 45.30
N VAL A 12 -41.15 9.56 44.32
CA VAL A 12 -40.79 9.06 42.97
C VAL A 12 -40.35 10.20 42.03
N MET A 13 -40.77 11.44 42.31
CA MET A 13 -40.33 12.62 41.54
C MET A 13 -38.97 13.19 42.02
N MET A 14 -38.45 12.71 43.16
CA MET A 14 -37.16 13.13 43.71
C MET A 14 -36.02 12.13 43.41
N LEU A 15 -36.30 11.05 42.67
CA LEU A 15 -35.33 9.99 42.35
C LEU A 15 -34.85 9.98 40.89
N THR A 16 -35.16 11.02 40.10
CA THR A 16 -34.72 11.15 38.69
C THR A 16 -33.83 12.36 38.43
N THR A 17 -33.30 13.03 39.46
CA THR A 17 -32.45 14.22 39.31
C THR A 17 -31.05 14.08 39.90
N THR A 18 -30.52 12.86 39.99
CA THR A 18 -29.08 12.62 40.25
C THR A 18 -28.39 11.83 39.13
N LEU A 19 -28.73 12.11 37.87
CA LEU A 19 -27.71 12.17 36.83
C LEU A 19 -27.22 13.63 36.76
N LEU A 20 -26.73 14.11 37.89
CA LEU A 20 -26.00 15.36 37.96
C LEU A 20 -24.69 15.14 37.21
N TYR A 21 -24.62 15.69 36.01
CA TYR A 21 -23.43 16.26 35.40
C TYR A 21 -22.10 15.62 35.82
N GLY A 22 -21.72 14.55 35.12
CA GLY A 22 -20.31 14.30 34.84
C GLY A 22 -19.79 15.34 33.86
N CYS A 23 -19.83 16.61 34.24
CA CYS A 23 -19.06 17.64 33.56
C CYS A 23 -17.60 17.48 34.04
N GLY A 24 -16.66 17.43 33.11
CA GLY A 24 -15.26 17.50 33.51
C GLY A 24 -14.24 17.52 32.37
N GLY A 25 -14.60 17.13 31.15
CA GLY A 25 -13.67 17.14 30.02
C GLY A 25 -14.37 17.16 28.67
N PRO A 26 -13.64 17.48 27.60
CA PRO A 26 -14.16 17.44 26.23
C PRO A 26 -14.71 16.04 25.90
N SER A 27 -15.78 15.98 25.13
CA SER A 27 -16.26 14.71 24.56
C SER A 27 -15.25 14.16 23.53
N PRO A 28 -15.32 12.87 23.17
CA PRO A 28 -14.51 12.34 22.07
C PRO A 28 -14.67 13.16 20.78
N THR A 29 -15.90 13.55 20.44
CA THR A 29 -16.18 14.45 19.31
C THR A 29 -15.50 15.81 19.46
N ASP A 30 -15.47 16.40 20.67
CA ASP A 30 -14.77 17.67 20.89
C ASP A 30 -13.26 17.55 20.64
N VAL A 31 -12.64 16.46 21.12
CA VAL A 31 -11.21 16.19 20.89
C VAL A 31 -10.91 16.00 19.40
N VAL A 32 -11.74 15.24 18.68
CA VAL A 32 -11.61 15.07 17.23
C VAL A 32 -11.78 16.39 16.49
N ASN A 33 -12.77 17.20 16.86
CA ASN A 33 -12.98 18.53 16.27
C ASN A 33 -11.78 19.46 16.51
N GLU A 34 -11.18 19.44 17.70
CA GLU A 34 -9.97 20.22 18.00
C GLU A 34 -8.79 19.74 17.15
N TYR A 35 -8.62 18.43 17.01
CA TYR A 35 -7.56 17.84 16.20
C TYR A 35 -7.64 18.26 14.72
N PHE A 36 -8.83 18.20 14.11
CA PHE A 36 -9.01 18.71 12.75
C PHE A 36 -8.87 20.24 12.64
N LYS A 37 -9.21 21.01 13.68
CA LYS A 37 -8.95 22.47 13.70
C LYS A 37 -7.45 22.76 13.69
N LYS A 38 -6.64 21.99 14.41
CA LYS A 38 -5.17 22.11 14.38
C LYS A 38 -4.62 21.88 12.97
N MET A 39 -5.08 20.84 12.28
CA MET A 39 -4.76 20.61 10.86
C MET A 39 -5.16 21.80 9.96
N GLN A 40 -6.39 22.30 10.10
CA GLN A 40 -6.86 23.45 9.31
C GLN A 40 -6.07 24.73 9.56
N ASN A 41 -5.41 24.84 10.72
CA ASN A 41 -4.52 25.95 11.06
C ASN A 41 -3.06 25.69 10.68
N GLY A 42 -2.70 24.49 10.20
CA GLY A 42 -1.33 24.08 9.94
C GLY A 42 -0.50 23.83 11.20
N ASP A 43 -1.15 23.59 12.35
CA ASP A 43 -0.53 23.29 13.63
C ASP A 43 -0.41 21.77 13.82
N MET A 44 0.38 21.14 12.97
CA MET A 44 0.60 19.69 12.96
C MET A 44 2.07 19.36 12.88
N ASP A 45 2.44 18.26 13.50
CA ASP A 45 3.74 17.65 13.32
C ASP A 45 3.71 16.78 12.04
N VAL A 46 4.37 17.25 10.99
CA VAL A 46 4.46 16.55 9.70
C VAL A 46 5.11 15.19 9.89
N GLN A 47 6.21 15.10 10.65
CA GLN A 47 6.93 13.85 10.84
C GLN A 47 6.03 12.80 11.50
N LYS A 48 5.29 13.23 12.53
CA LYS A 48 4.35 12.36 13.22
C LYS A 48 3.22 11.84 12.31
N LEU A 49 2.75 12.65 11.35
CA LEU A 49 1.72 12.22 10.40
C LEU A 49 2.20 11.08 9.49
N PHE A 50 3.46 11.11 9.07
CA PHE A 50 4.06 10.04 8.28
C PHE A 50 4.41 8.83 9.15
N ALA A 51 4.92 9.05 10.37
CA ALA A 51 5.21 7.98 11.33
C ALA A 51 3.98 7.12 11.66
N MET A 52 2.77 7.72 11.66
CA MET A 52 1.52 6.95 11.86
C MET A 52 1.26 5.90 10.78
N ALA A 53 1.85 6.02 9.59
CA ALA A 53 1.70 5.04 8.53
C ALA A 53 2.55 3.77 8.73
N GLU A 54 3.57 3.84 9.59
CA GLU A 54 4.45 2.70 9.89
C GLU A 54 3.93 1.97 11.13
N GLU A 55 3.57 0.68 11.01
CA GLU A 55 3.20 -0.11 12.18
C GLU A 55 4.41 -0.32 13.11
N GLY A 56 4.28 0.06 14.38
CA GLY A 56 5.05 -0.55 15.46
C GLY A 56 6.33 0.12 15.93
N THR A 57 6.71 1.32 15.46
CA THR A 57 7.86 2.04 16.03
C THR A 57 7.45 2.86 17.26
N LYS A 58 7.66 2.26 18.45
CA LYS A 58 7.85 3.03 19.68
C LYS A 58 9.13 3.83 19.54
N GLU A 59 8.99 5.12 19.21
CA GLU A 59 10.05 6.14 19.21
C GLU A 59 11.22 5.92 18.23
N GLU A 60 11.55 7.00 17.51
CA GLU A 60 12.86 7.30 16.90
C GLU A 60 13.37 6.45 15.73
N ASN A 61 12.68 6.39 14.58
CA ASN A 61 13.36 6.08 13.32
C ASN A 61 12.79 6.74 12.04
N VAL A 62 11.83 7.66 12.15
CA VAL A 62 11.66 8.64 11.06
C VAL A 62 12.79 9.65 11.27
N GLU A 63 13.88 9.52 10.49
CA GLU A 63 14.97 10.50 10.50
C GLU A 63 14.36 11.90 10.44
N SER A 64 14.73 12.75 11.40
CA SER A 64 14.16 14.10 11.58
C SER A 64 14.34 15.03 10.38
N ASP A 65 15.08 14.58 9.37
CA ASP A 65 15.51 15.31 8.19
C ASP A 65 14.94 14.74 6.86
N SER A 66 13.90 13.89 6.92
CA SER A 66 13.30 13.26 5.71
C SER A 66 12.74 14.25 4.68
N PHE A 67 12.39 15.47 5.09
CA PHE A 67 11.87 16.52 4.23
C PHE A 67 12.52 17.86 4.53
N SER A 68 12.92 18.61 3.50
CA SER A 68 13.34 20.00 3.67
C SER A 68 12.26 20.88 4.32
N GLU A 69 12.67 21.95 5.00
CA GLU A 69 11.75 22.90 5.63
C GLU A 69 10.69 23.43 4.67
N ASP A 70 11.05 23.67 3.41
CA ASP A 70 10.15 24.19 2.39
C ASP A 70 9.08 23.16 2.02
N THR A 71 9.46 21.88 1.91
CA THR A 71 8.56 20.76 1.70
C THR A 71 7.59 20.60 2.88
N GLN A 72 8.09 20.68 4.12
CA GLN A 72 7.26 20.62 5.33
C GLN A 72 6.24 21.77 5.37
N LYS A 73 6.68 23.01 5.10
CA LYS A 73 5.78 24.18 4.99
C LYS A 73 4.72 23.94 3.92
N LYS A 74 5.11 23.42 2.75
CA LYS A 74 4.17 23.14 1.66
C LYS A 74 3.13 22.08 2.03
N LEU A 75 3.56 20.99 2.66
CA LEU A 75 2.66 19.94 3.17
C LEU A 75 1.62 20.53 4.14
N LEU A 76 2.07 21.32 5.12
CA LEU A 76 1.19 22.00 6.07
C LEU A 76 0.22 22.96 5.37
N GLU A 77 0.69 23.76 4.41
CA GLU A 77 -0.19 24.66 3.65
C GLU A 77 -1.26 23.90 2.85
N LYS A 78 -0.91 22.78 2.20
CA LYS A 78 -1.88 21.94 1.48
C LYS A 78 -2.87 21.28 2.45
N MET A 79 -2.41 20.85 3.62
CA MET A 79 -3.25 20.22 4.64
C MET A 79 -4.39 21.11 5.13
N LYS A 80 -4.21 22.45 5.14
CA LYS A 80 -5.26 23.40 5.57
C LYS A 80 -6.56 23.27 4.77
N ALA A 81 -6.50 22.73 3.55
CA ALA A 81 -7.67 22.48 2.71
C ALA A 81 -8.51 21.27 3.16
N ILE A 82 -8.08 20.54 4.20
CA ILE A 82 -8.84 19.43 4.77
C ILE A 82 -10.22 19.89 5.24
N THR A 83 -11.23 19.10 4.89
CA THR A 83 -12.59 19.27 5.43
C THR A 83 -13.07 17.96 6.01
N TYR A 84 -13.94 18.03 6.99
CA TYR A 84 -14.43 16.85 7.68
C TYR A 84 -15.87 17.03 8.15
N LYS A 85 -16.54 15.89 8.36
CA LYS A 85 -17.87 15.79 8.93
C LYS A 85 -17.88 14.64 9.92
N VAL A 86 -18.25 14.93 11.16
CA VAL A 86 -18.54 13.88 12.16
C VAL A 86 -19.90 13.26 11.84
N ASN A 87 -19.92 11.94 11.74
CA ASN A 87 -21.12 11.16 11.41
C ASN A 87 -21.77 10.58 12.67
N SER A 88 -20.98 10.00 13.56
CA SER A 88 -21.47 9.42 14.82
C SER A 88 -20.37 9.31 15.87
N GLU A 89 -20.78 9.18 17.13
CA GLU A 89 -19.90 8.90 18.26
C GLU A 89 -20.46 7.68 19.02
N THR A 90 -19.58 6.74 19.35
CA THR A 90 -19.87 5.62 20.26
C THR A 90 -18.85 5.61 21.37
N VAL A 91 -19.30 5.48 22.62
CA VAL A 91 -18.44 5.40 23.81
C VAL A 91 -18.69 4.07 24.51
N ASP A 92 -17.63 3.31 24.73
CA ASP A 92 -17.63 2.04 25.46
C ASP A 92 -16.56 2.06 26.56
N GLY A 93 -16.98 2.45 27.76
CA GLY A 93 -16.10 2.61 28.92
C GLY A 93 -15.02 3.67 28.69
N ASP A 94 -13.77 3.20 28.63
CA ASP A 94 -12.58 4.03 28.41
C ASP A 94 -12.15 4.07 26.93
N ASN A 95 -12.95 3.50 26.02
CA ASN A 95 -12.73 3.57 24.58
C ASN A 95 -13.85 4.35 23.90
N ALA A 96 -13.53 5.07 22.83
CA ALA A 96 -14.50 5.74 21.99
C ALA A 96 -14.16 5.61 20.51
N LYS A 97 -15.20 5.64 19.68
CA LYS A 97 -15.11 5.66 18.22
C LYS A 97 -15.88 6.86 17.72
N VAL A 98 -15.21 7.73 16.98
CA VAL A 98 -15.85 8.86 16.30
C VAL A 98 -15.74 8.59 14.80
N ASN A 99 -16.86 8.23 14.19
CA ASN A 99 -16.90 8.01 12.74
C ASN A 99 -16.89 9.36 12.03
N VAL A 100 -15.93 9.56 11.14
CA VAL A 100 -15.77 10.80 10.39
C VAL A 100 -15.64 10.54 8.89
N THR A 101 -16.20 11.44 8.10
CA THR A 101 -15.89 11.56 6.68
C THR A 101 -14.93 12.73 6.51
N VAL A 102 -13.76 12.47 5.92
CA VAL A 102 -12.70 13.43 5.69
C VAL A 102 -12.51 13.58 4.19
N LYS A 103 -12.46 14.81 3.69
CA LYS A 103 -11.90 15.12 2.38
C LYS A 103 -10.50 15.69 2.62
N GLY A 104 -9.52 14.80 2.53
CA GLY A 104 -8.13 15.06 2.84
C GLY A 104 -7.25 14.97 1.59
N MET A 105 -6.01 15.43 1.71
CA MET A 105 -5.03 15.31 0.64
C MET A 105 -4.72 13.84 0.34
N ASP A 106 -4.49 13.49 -0.92
CA ASP A 106 -4.19 12.13 -1.37
C ASP A 106 -2.71 12.01 -1.75
N LEU A 107 -1.87 11.66 -0.78
CA LEU A 107 -0.43 11.57 -1.00
C LEU A 107 0.00 10.30 -1.72
N ASN A 108 -0.80 9.24 -1.75
CA ASN A 108 -0.47 8.03 -2.51
C ASN A 108 -0.28 8.35 -4.00
N ILE A 109 -1.14 9.20 -4.57
CA ILE A 109 -1.01 9.62 -5.97
C ILE A 109 0.26 10.45 -6.19
N VAL A 110 0.61 11.30 -5.21
CA VAL A 110 1.84 12.12 -5.27
C VAL A 110 3.07 11.23 -5.22
N LEU A 111 3.15 10.33 -4.24
CA LEU A 111 4.27 9.40 -4.06
C LEU A 111 4.43 8.46 -5.26
N ALA A 112 3.34 7.92 -5.81
CA ALA A 112 3.39 7.09 -7.01
C ALA A 112 4.00 7.82 -8.22
N LYS A 113 3.65 9.11 -8.42
CA LYS A 113 4.23 9.93 -9.48
C LYS A 113 5.71 10.24 -9.23
N VAL A 114 6.06 10.55 -7.98
CA VAL A 114 7.47 10.77 -7.57
C VAL A 114 8.30 9.52 -7.88
N MET A 115 7.83 8.33 -7.47
CA MET A 115 8.51 7.07 -7.74
C MET A 115 8.63 6.77 -9.23
N GLN A 116 7.59 7.03 -10.02
CA GLN A 116 7.61 6.81 -11.47
C GLN A 116 8.66 7.70 -12.17
N GLU A 117 8.71 8.99 -11.82
CA GLU A 117 9.68 9.92 -12.40
C GLU A 117 11.09 9.64 -11.91
N ALA A 118 11.26 9.32 -10.61
CA ALA A 118 12.53 8.90 -10.05
C ALA A 118 13.08 7.62 -10.71
N PHE A 119 12.24 6.61 -10.93
CA PHE A 119 12.64 5.39 -11.65
C PHE A 119 13.07 5.69 -13.09
N SER A 120 12.30 6.52 -13.79
CA SER A 120 12.65 6.94 -15.16
C SER A 120 13.99 7.68 -15.20
N PHE A 121 14.24 8.52 -14.20
CA PHE A 121 15.49 9.24 -14.03
C PHE A 121 16.66 8.27 -13.78
N ILE A 122 16.55 7.37 -12.81
CA ILE A 122 17.57 6.36 -12.50
C ILE A 122 17.90 5.50 -13.72
N LEU A 123 16.87 5.04 -14.45
CA LEU A 123 17.05 4.28 -15.68
C LEU A 123 17.83 5.09 -16.73
N SER A 124 17.52 6.38 -16.90
CA SER A 124 18.23 7.25 -17.83
C SER A 124 19.70 7.47 -17.43
N GLN A 125 19.99 7.56 -16.13
CA GLN A 125 21.34 7.71 -15.59
C GLN A 125 22.16 6.42 -15.76
N ALA A 126 21.54 5.26 -15.56
CA ALA A 126 22.16 3.96 -15.82
C ALA A 126 22.62 3.81 -17.29
N PHE A 127 21.88 4.40 -18.25
CA PHE A 127 22.28 4.44 -19.65
C PHE A 127 23.34 5.51 -19.97
N SER A 128 23.41 6.60 -19.19
CA SER A 128 24.35 7.70 -19.44
C SER A 128 25.72 7.52 -18.76
N GLY A 129 25.82 6.63 -17.77
CA GLY A 129 27.02 6.39 -16.98
C GLY A 129 27.38 7.54 -16.03
N VAL A 130 26.44 8.47 -15.78
CA VAL A 130 26.60 9.60 -14.86
C VAL A 130 26.04 9.21 -13.50
N GLU A 131 26.91 9.08 -12.50
CA GLU A 131 26.50 8.94 -11.10
C GLU A 131 26.36 10.32 -10.46
N MET A 132 25.20 10.59 -9.86
CA MET A 132 24.97 11.77 -9.03
C MET A 132 25.40 11.52 -7.59
N SER A 133 25.81 12.58 -6.90
CA SER A 133 26.02 12.54 -5.46
C SER A 133 24.72 12.37 -4.68
N GLU A 134 24.80 11.91 -3.44
CA GLU A 134 23.65 11.78 -2.54
C GLU A 134 22.92 13.12 -2.34
N GLU A 135 23.66 14.23 -2.22
CA GLU A 135 23.09 15.57 -2.07
C GLU A 135 22.27 15.98 -3.30
N GLU A 136 22.79 15.72 -4.51
CA GLU A 136 22.07 15.99 -5.75
C GLU A 136 20.83 15.09 -5.91
N ASN A 137 20.92 13.82 -5.50
CA ASN A 137 19.79 12.90 -5.51
C ASN A 137 18.69 13.37 -4.55
N ASN A 138 19.04 13.71 -3.31
CA ASN A 138 18.08 14.20 -2.31
C ASN A 138 17.41 15.50 -2.77
N ALA A 139 18.17 16.46 -3.31
CA ALA A 139 17.62 17.68 -3.87
C ALA A 139 16.67 17.42 -5.06
N TYR A 140 16.98 16.42 -5.90
CA TYR A 140 16.12 16.00 -6.99
C TYR A 140 14.80 15.39 -6.47
N PHE A 141 14.85 14.45 -5.53
CA PHE A 141 13.66 13.87 -4.90
C PHE A 141 12.77 14.94 -4.23
N ASP A 142 13.38 15.86 -3.48
CA ASP A 142 12.68 17.00 -2.88
C ASP A 142 12.00 17.87 -3.94
N SER A 143 12.67 18.11 -5.07
CA SER A 143 12.10 18.87 -6.19
C SER A 143 10.89 18.15 -6.82
N LEU A 144 10.96 16.82 -6.98
CA LEU A 144 9.88 16.00 -7.51
C LEU A 144 8.67 15.98 -6.58
N LEU A 145 8.91 15.79 -5.28
CA LEU A 145 7.85 15.83 -4.28
C LEU A 145 7.17 17.20 -4.29
N ASN A 146 7.94 18.29 -4.27
CA ASN A 146 7.38 19.63 -4.37
C ASN A 146 6.58 19.86 -5.65
N LYS A 147 7.08 19.41 -6.80
CA LYS A 147 6.39 19.48 -8.09
C LYS A 147 5.02 18.80 -8.01
N TYR A 148 4.97 17.57 -7.51
CA TYR A 148 3.72 16.80 -7.46
C TYR A 148 2.78 17.19 -6.32
N LEU A 149 3.29 17.80 -5.24
CA LEU A 149 2.46 18.47 -4.23
C LEU A 149 1.67 19.66 -4.81
N ASP A 150 2.13 20.28 -5.90
CA ASP A 150 1.33 21.29 -6.59
C ASP A 150 0.14 20.72 -7.36
N GLU A 151 0.24 19.46 -7.77
CA GLU A 151 -0.83 18.72 -8.45
C GLU A 151 -1.70 17.87 -7.51
N ILE A 152 -1.53 18.04 -6.20
CA ILE A 152 -2.18 17.18 -5.22
C ILE A 152 -3.71 17.24 -5.33
N THR A 153 -4.32 16.06 -5.21
CA THR A 153 -5.77 15.91 -5.21
C THR A 153 -6.30 15.65 -3.80
N TYR A 154 -7.60 15.85 -3.62
CA TYR A 154 -8.28 15.64 -2.36
C TYR A 154 -9.41 14.63 -2.52
N SER A 155 -9.34 13.53 -1.79
CA SER A 155 -10.27 12.40 -1.86
C SER A 155 -11.09 12.28 -0.58
N GLU A 156 -12.33 11.82 -0.71
CA GLU A 156 -13.20 11.54 0.44
C GLU A 156 -12.90 10.14 1.00
N ARG A 157 -12.71 10.05 2.32
CA ARG A 157 -12.49 8.83 3.08
C ARG A 157 -13.36 8.84 4.31
N THR A 158 -13.88 7.68 4.69
CA THR A 158 -14.67 7.53 5.93
C THR A 158 -14.09 6.42 6.77
N SER A 159 -13.80 6.73 8.03
CA SER A 159 -13.29 5.77 9.00
C SER A 159 -13.62 6.20 10.42
N ASP A 160 -13.41 5.28 11.37
CA ASP A 160 -13.49 5.57 12.80
C ASP A 160 -12.17 6.15 13.28
N VAL A 161 -12.22 7.31 13.94
CA VAL A 161 -11.13 7.79 14.77
C VAL A 161 -11.29 7.13 16.15
N LEU A 162 -10.28 6.38 16.56
CA LEU A 162 -10.26 5.68 17.84
C LEU A 162 -9.66 6.59 18.91
N LEU A 163 -10.28 6.59 20.10
CA LEU A 163 -9.78 7.31 21.26
C LEU A 163 -9.79 6.40 22.48
N THR A 164 -8.72 6.48 23.27
CA THR A 164 -8.63 5.86 24.59
C THR A 164 -8.56 6.95 25.66
N LYS A 165 -9.26 6.73 26.78
CA LYS A 165 -9.21 7.61 27.94
C LYS A 165 -7.98 7.29 28.78
N VAL A 166 -7.06 8.24 28.86
CA VAL A 166 -5.83 8.16 29.69
C VAL A 166 -5.86 9.34 30.65
N ASP A 167 -5.69 9.08 31.96
CA ASP A 167 -5.70 10.11 33.00
C ASP A 167 -6.96 11.01 32.99
N LYS A 168 -8.12 10.42 32.65
CA LYS A 168 -9.43 11.08 32.49
C LYS A 168 -9.56 12.00 31.27
N GLU A 169 -8.56 12.04 30.39
CA GLU A 169 -8.59 12.78 29.14
C GLU A 169 -8.67 11.82 27.95
N TRP A 170 -9.47 12.16 26.95
CA TRP A 170 -9.51 11.40 25.70
C TRP A 170 -8.29 11.72 24.86
N LYS A 171 -7.59 10.68 24.39
CA LYS A 171 -6.46 10.80 23.47
C LYS A 171 -6.77 10.03 22.20
N ILE A 172 -6.53 10.66 21.05
CA ILE A 172 -6.63 9.99 19.75
C ILE A 172 -5.52 8.96 19.65
N GLU A 173 -5.87 7.77 19.19
CA GLU A 173 -4.91 6.69 18.93
C GLU A 173 -4.20 6.93 17.61
N GLU A 174 -2.87 7.02 17.70
CA GLU A 174 -1.98 7.08 16.54
C GLU A 174 -1.94 5.70 15.89
N SER A 175 -2.33 5.63 14.62
CA SER A 175 -2.49 4.39 13.90
C SER A 175 -2.40 4.59 12.39
N GLU A 176 -2.11 3.52 11.68
CA GLU A 176 -2.15 3.48 10.22
C GLU A 176 -3.53 3.90 9.68
N ALA A 177 -4.61 3.45 10.34
CA ALA A 177 -5.97 3.85 9.99
C ALA A 177 -6.18 5.36 10.08
N LEU A 178 -5.55 6.04 11.04
CA LEU A 178 -5.59 7.49 11.16
C LEU A 178 -4.76 8.15 10.04
N SER A 179 -3.54 7.68 9.75
CA SER A 179 -2.74 8.21 8.64
C SER A 179 -3.47 8.10 7.31
N LYS A 180 -4.03 6.92 7.02
CA LYS A 180 -4.82 6.65 5.81
C LYS A 180 -6.02 7.58 5.69
N LEU A 181 -6.73 7.79 6.80
CA LEU A 181 -7.87 8.68 6.85
C LEU A 181 -7.48 10.14 6.56
N LEU A 182 -6.33 10.61 7.06
CA LEU A 182 -5.92 12.01 6.95
C LEU A 182 -5.23 12.33 5.63
N ILE A 183 -4.18 11.60 5.31
CA ILE A 183 -3.26 11.91 4.20
C ILE A 183 -3.25 10.84 3.11
N GLY A 184 -4.03 9.77 3.28
CA GLY A 184 -4.15 8.69 2.31
C GLY A 184 -2.95 7.75 2.27
N ILE A 185 -2.03 7.83 3.23
CA ILE A 185 -0.85 6.95 3.33
C ILE A 185 -1.11 5.90 4.40
N ASP A 186 -0.66 4.68 4.13
CA ASP A 186 -0.72 3.58 5.06
C ASP A 186 0.53 2.69 4.89
N SER A 187 0.64 1.57 5.60
CA SER A 187 1.86 0.75 5.56
C SER A 187 2.09 0.16 4.16
N SER A 188 1.00 -0.07 3.41
CA SER A 188 1.06 -0.54 2.02
C SER A 188 1.64 0.49 1.05
N THR A 189 1.64 1.78 1.41
CA THR A 189 2.24 2.83 0.59
C THR A 189 3.75 2.66 0.44
N PHE A 190 4.43 2.14 1.46
CA PHE A 190 5.88 2.01 1.50
C PHE A 190 6.37 0.56 1.38
N SER A 191 5.48 -0.42 1.55
CA SER A 191 5.79 -1.84 1.34
C SER A 191 6.24 -2.17 -0.08
N ASP A 192 5.95 -1.28 -1.03
CA ASP A 192 6.34 -1.41 -2.43
C ASP A 192 7.74 -0.84 -2.72
N SER A 193 8.39 -0.17 -1.74
CA SER A 193 9.68 0.52 -1.92
C SER A 193 10.90 -0.11 -1.25
N GLU A 194 10.73 -1.08 -0.36
CA GLU A 194 11.88 -1.74 0.28
C GLU A 194 12.23 -3.08 -0.37
N GLY A 195 13.13 -2.99 -1.34
CA GLY A 195 14.12 -4.05 -1.52
C GLY A 195 15.06 -4.12 -0.32
N GLY A 196 14.67 -4.87 0.72
CA GLY A 196 15.60 -5.48 1.69
C GLY A 196 15.63 -4.89 3.11
N THR A 197 14.83 -5.42 4.02
CA THR A 197 15.20 -6.38 5.07
C THR A 197 14.00 -6.59 6.01
N GLY A 198 13.18 -7.58 5.68
CA GLY A 198 11.96 -7.88 6.43
C GLY A 198 12.22 -8.39 7.85
N SER A 199 11.50 -7.80 8.79
CA SER A 199 11.05 -8.48 10.01
C SER A 199 9.53 -8.37 10.04
N ASP A 200 8.87 -9.28 9.33
CA ASP A 200 7.42 -9.45 9.31
C ASP A 200 6.87 -9.70 10.72
N SER A 201 5.81 -8.99 11.08
CA SER A 201 4.76 -9.58 11.90
C SER A 201 3.36 -9.17 11.42
N GLU A 202 3.08 -9.39 10.13
CA GLU A 202 1.73 -9.75 9.72
C GLU A 202 1.64 -11.26 9.54
N THR A 203 0.50 -11.83 9.91
CA THR A 203 0.27 -13.27 9.79
C THR A 203 0.29 -13.64 8.30
N PRO A 204 1.13 -14.59 7.85
CA PRO A 204 1.37 -14.81 6.44
C PRO A 204 0.09 -15.27 5.75
N VAL A 205 -0.38 -14.51 4.76
CA VAL A 205 -1.29 -15.04 3.74
C VAL A 205 -0.51 -16.14 3.03
N ALA A 206 -0.83 -17.40 3.32
CA ALA A 206 -0.14 -18.52 2.71
C ALA A 206 -0.21 -18.42 1.18
N THR A 207 0.95 -18.21 0.54
CA THR A 207 1.08 -18.15 -0.92
C THR A 207 0.49 -19.42 -1.52
N LYS A 208 -0.50 -19.28 -2.41
CA LYS A 208 -1.23 -20.40 -2.97
C LYS A 208 -0.31 -21.24 -3.86
N GLU A 209 -0.33 -22.56 -3.69
CA GLU A 209 0.38 -23.48 -4.58
C GLU A 209 -0.40 -23.60 -5.90
N MET A 210 0.25 -23.36 -7.04
CA MET A 210 -0.35 -23.62 -8.36
C MET A 210 -0.06 -25.06 -8.78
N THR A 211 -0.90 -25.56 -9.70
CA THR A 211 -0.66 -26.84 -10.37
C THR A 211 -0.44 -26.58 -11.86
N LEU A 212 0.58 -27.22 -12.44
CA LEU A 212 0.89 -27.07 -13.85
C LEU A 212 -0.33 -27.40 -14.72
N ASN A 213 -0.56 -26.62 -15.78
CA ASN A 213 -1.69 -26.76 -16.69
C ASN A 213 -3.08 -26.63 -16.03
N THR A 214 -3.15 -26.04 -14.84
CA THR A 214 -4.40 -25.77 -14.12
C THR A 214 -4.62 -24.25 -13.99
N PRO A 215 -5.76 -23.72 -14.43
CA PRO A 215 -6.07 -22.30 -14.26
C PRO A 215 -6.18 -21.91 -12.78
N LEU A 216 -5.42 -20.89 -12.40
CA LEU A 216 -5.55 -20.18 -11.14
C LEU A 216 -6.46 -18.96 -11.36
N LEU A 217 -7.62 -18.95 -10.71
CA LEU A 217 -8.43 -17.73 -10.58
C LEU A 217 -7.71 -16.74 -9.68
N VAL A 218 -7.51 -15.52 -10.19
CA VAL A 218 -6.98 -14.36 -9.48
C VAL A 218 -8.09 -13.32 -9.38
N GLU A 219 -8.48 -12.98 -8.16
CA GLU A 219 -9.53 -12.02 -7.87
C GLU A 219 -8.92 -10.69 -7.43
N THR A 220 -9.36 -9.57 -8.01
CA THR A 220 -9.00 -8.24 -7.51
C THR A 220 -10.17 -7.27 -7.58
N GLU A 221 -9.99 -6.13 -6.93
CA GLU A 221 -10.96 -5.04 -6.91
C GLU A 221 -11.34 -4.53 -8.31
N ASN A 222 -10.46 -4.72 -9.30
CA ASN A 222 -10.64 -4.27 -10.68
C ASN A 222 -11.13 -5.38 -11.62
N GLY A 223 -11.51 -6.55 -11.08
CA GLY A 223 -12.00 -7.70 -11.82
C GLY A 223 -11.04 -8.89 -11.85
N ASN A 224 -11.55 -9.99 -12.39
CA ASN A 224 -10.94 -11.31 -12.24
C ASN A 224 -10.27 -11.77 -13.53
N TYR A 225 -9.29 -12.66 -13.41
CA TYR A 225 -8.70 -13.37 -14.54
C TYR A 225 -8.15 -14.73 -14.12
N ASN A 226 -7.91 -15.59 -15.11
CA ASN A 226 -7.24 -16.85 -14.91
C ASN A 226 -5.78 -16.77 -15.38
N LEU A 227 -4.85 -17.30 -14.59
CA LEU A 227 -3.45 -17.52 -14.98
C LEU A 227 -3.16 -19.03 -14.98
N THR A 228 -2.53 -19.53 -16.04
CA THR A 228 -2.11 -20.92 -16.15
C THR A 228 -0.63 -20.98 -16.49
N ILE A 229 0.17 -21.62 -15.63
CA ILE A 229 1.56 -21.99 -15.96
C ILE A 229 1.54 -23.32 -16.70
N GLU A 230 2.09 -23.35 -17.92
CA GLU A 230 2.02 -24.50 -18.81
C GLU A 230 3.28 -25.37 -18.75
N GLY A 231 4.45 -24.74 -18.60
CA GLY A 231 5.71 -25.44 -18.53
C GLY A 231 6.92 -24.53 -18.59
N ALA A 232 8.10 -25.14 -18.47
CA ALA A 232 9.37 -24.50 -18.77
C ALA A 232 10.13 -25.34 -19.81
N ARG A 233 10.81 -24.67 -20.74
CA ARG A 233 11.55 -25.32 -21.83
C ARG A 233 12.88 -24.64 -22.10
N ALA A 234 13.94 -25.44 -22.19
CA ALA A 234 15.26 -24.92 -22.53
C ALA A 234 15.34 -24.52 -24.01
N THR A 235 16.25 -23.60 -24.34
CA THR A 235 16.57 -23.25 -25.72
C THR A 235 18.07 -23.08 -25.94
N ASP A 236 18.52 -23.42 -27.14
CA ASP A 236 19.87 -23.14 -27.63
C ASP A 236 19.99 -21.73 -28.21
N LYS A 237 18.88 -21.00 -28.35
CA LYS A 237 18.90 -19.61 -28.83
C LYS A 237 19.70 -18.73 -27.86
N ARG A 238 20.54 -17.87 -28.42
CA ARG A 238 21.33 -16.88 -27.69
C ARG A 238 21.24 -15.54 -28.42
N ASN A 239 21.40 -14.45 -27.68
CA ASN A 239 21.44 -13.10 -28.24
C ASN A 239 22.90 -12.66 -28.32
N GLU A 240 23.39 -12.39 -29.53
CA GLU A 240 24.79 -12.00 -29.79
C GLU A 240 25.18 -10.64 -29.18
N PHE A 241 24.19 -9.81 -28.83
CA PHE A 241 24.38 -8.53 -28.16
C PHE A 241 24.30 -8.62 -26.64
N SER A 242 24.04 -9.81 -26.09
CA SER A 242 23.96 -10.01 -24.64
C SER A 242 25.33 -10.42 -24.08
N GLU A 243 25.79 -9.69 -23.07
CA GLU A 243 27.01 -10.02 -22.31
C GLU A 243 26.76 -11.06 -21.21
N LYS A 244 25.53 -11.56 -21.06
CA LYS A 244 25.16 -12.51 -20.01
C LYS A 244 25.70 -13.90 -20.33
N GLU A 245 26.68 -14.36 -19.55
CA GLU A 245 27.14 -15.75 -19.57
C GLU A 245 26.21 -16.63 -18.72
N VAL A 246 25.50 -17.55 -19.39
CA VAL A 246 24.50 -18.42 -18.75
C VAL A 246 24.68 -19.87 -19.17
N LYS A 247 24.36 -20.81 -18.28
CA LYS A 247 24.36 -22.25 -18.59
C LYS A 247 23.18 -22.62 -19.46
N GLN A 248 22.00 -22.08 -19.15
CA GLN A 248 20.77 -22.36 -19.89
C GLN A 248 19.98 -21.07 -20.10
N VAL A 249 19.24 -21.02 -21.20
CA VAL A 249 18.20 -20.02 -21.43
C VAL A 249 16.89 -20.80 -21.44
N VAL A 250 15.94 -20.38 -20.61
CA VAL A 250 14.70 -21.14 -20.38
C VAL A 250 13.50 -20.23 -20.58
N PHE A 251 12.55 -20.68 -21.38
CA PHE A 251 11.24 -20.06 -21.48
C PHE A 251 10.34 -20.61 -20.37
N LEU A 252 9.67 -19.72 -19.65
CA LEU A 252 8.50 -20.03 -18.84
C LEU A 252 7.25 -19.75 -19.68
N ASP A 253 6.53 -20.81 -20.03
CA ASP A 253 5.36 -20.77 -20.89
C ASP A 253 4.09 -20.67 -20.04
N TYR A 254 3.24 -19.69 -20.34
CA TYR A 254 2.02 -19.44 -19.59
C TYR A 254 0.90 -18.91 -20.49
N THR A 255 -0.31 -18.90 -19.93
CA THR A 255 -1.54 -18.44 -20.56
C THR A 255 -2.33 -17.63 -19.56
N TYR A 256 -2.97 -16.55 -20.01
CA TYR A 256 -3.89 -15.78 -19.20
C TYR A 256 -5.20 -15.48 -19.93
N GLU A 257 -6.30 -15.46 -19.19
CA GLU A 257 -7.65 -15.24 -19.69
C GLU A 257 -8.33 -14.13 -18.87
N ASN A 258 -8.73 -13.05 -19.53
CA ASN A 258 -9.40 -11.94 -18.88
C ASN A 258 -10.88 -12.31 -18.66
N VAL A 259 -11.28 -12.53 -17.41
CA VAL A 259 -12.67 -12.88 -17.06
C VAL A 259 -13.52 -11.62 -16.91
N SER A 260 -13.03 -10.63 -16.18
CA SER A 260 -13.78 -9.38 -15.91
C SER A 260 -12.91 -8.17 -15.55
N PHE A 261 -11.60 -8.19 -15.82
CA PHE A 261 -10.69 -7.10 -15.51
C PHE A 261 -10.93 -5.90 -16.45
N ASP A 262 -11.45 -4.78 -15.92
CA ASP A 262 -12.02 -3.68 -16.72
C ASP A 262 -11.26 -2.33 -16.65
N LYS A 263 -10.26 -2.21 -15.76
CA LYS A 263 -9.51 -0.96 -15.58
C LYS A 263 -8.72 -0.57 -16.83
N ASN A 264 -8.19 -1.56 -17.54
CA ASN A 264 -7.55 -1.56 -18.85
C ASN A 264 -7.58 -3.01 -19.37
N ASP A 265 -7.27 -3.23 -20.65
CA ASP A 265 -7.05 -4.60 -21.16
C ASP A 265 -5.98 -5.31 -20.30
N LEU A 266 -6.20 -6.59 -20.03
CA LEU A 266 -5.30 -7.39 -19.19
C LEU A 266 -3.99 -7.65 -19.92
N TYR A 267 -2.87 -7.32 -19.29
CA TYR A 267 -1.53 -7.55 -19.81
C TYR A 267 -0.67 -8.21 -18.74
N ILE A 268 -0.08 -9.37 -19.05
CA ILE A 268 0.81 -10.12 -18.14
C ILE A 268 2.06 -10.53 -18.93
N ASP A 269 3.19 -9.93 -18.61
CA ASP A 269 4.50 -10.21 -19.19
C ASP A 269 5.42 -10.95 -18.20
N GLU A 270 6.68 -11.14 -18.60
CA GLU A 270 7.70 -11.82 -17.81
C GLU A 270 7.99 -11.17 -16.44
N TYR A 271 7.73 -9.87 -16.28
CA TYR A 271 7.99 -9.15 -15.02
C TYR A 271 6.96 -9.46 -13.93
N ALA A 272 5.87 -10.15 -14.28
CA ALA A 272 4.92 -10.66 -13.30
C ALA A 272 5.43 -11.90 -12.53
N PHE A 273 6.65 -12.38 -12.82
CA PHE A 273 7.21 -13.59 -12.22
C PHE A 273 8.56 -13.31 -11.55
N GLN A 274 8.66 -13.63 -10.26
CA GLN A 274 9.93 -13.83 -9.59
C GLN A 274 10.35 -15.29 -9.76
N VAL A 275 11.49 -15.53 -10.39
CA VAL A 275 11.94 -16.88 -10.74
C VAL A 275 13.28 -17.17 -10.07
N LEU A 276 13.38 -18.32 -9.42
CA LEU A 276 14.62 -18.87 -8.87
C LEU A 276 14.99 -20.17 -9.58
N ASP A 277 16.28 -20.49 -9.63
CA ASP A 277 16.75 -21.83 -9.99
C ASP A 277 16.74 -22.80 -8.78
N ASP A 278 17.20 -24.04 -8.98
CA ASP A 278 17.24 -25.05 -7.91
C ASP A 278 18.27 -24.73 -6.80
N GLU A 279 19.24 -23.87 -7.10
CA GLU A 279 20.26 -23.41 -6.13
C GLU A 279 19.81 -22.18 -5.33
N GLY A 280 18.65 -21.61 -5.69
CA GLY A 280 18.08 -20.44 -5.03
C GLY A 280 18.56 -19.10 -5.60
N ASN A 281 19.24 -19.10 -6.75
CA ASN A 281 19.62 -17.87 -7.43
C ASN A 281 18.38 -17.21 -8.03
N VAL A 282 18.18 -15.91 -7.79
CA VAL A 282 17.15 -15.12 -8.48
C VAL A 282 17.60 -14.91 -9.92
N LEU A 283 16.71 -15.21 -10.86
CA LEU A 283 17.03 -15.22 -12.29
C LEU A 283 16.65 -13.90 -12.94
N ASP A 284 17.55 -13.38 -13.75
CA ASP A 284 17.24 -12.29 -14.65
C ASP A 284 16.47 -12.78 -15.88
N THR A 285 15.80 -11.84 -16.55
CA THR A 285 15.35 -12.06 -17.93
C THR A 285 16.54 -12.18 -18.90
N TYR A 286 16.34 -12.93 -19.97
CA TYR A 286 17.31 -13.10 -21.06
C TYR A 286 16.68 -12.63 -22.38
N PRO A 287 17.37 -11.79 -23.19
CA PRO A 287 16.78 -11.08 -24.33
C PRO A 287 16.63 -11.97 -25.57
N VAL A 288 15.85 -13.04 -25.44
CA VAL A 288 15.43 -13.96 -26.50
C VAL A 288 13.92 -14.11 -26.39
N TYR A 289 13.22 -14.07 -27.52
CA TYR A 289 11.76 -14.05 -27.54
C TYR A 289 11.20 -15.21 -28.37
N ASP A 290 9.99 -15.65 -28.03
CA ASP A 290 9.16 -16.49 -28.89
C ASP A 290 8.06 -15.63 -29.53
N GLU A 291 8.19 -15.40 -30.84
CA GLU A 291 7.26 -14.58 -31.61
C GLU A 291 5.82 -15.13 -31.61
N ASN A 292 5.64 -16.42 -31.30
CA ASN A 292 4.31 -17.03 -31.21
C ASN A 292 3.69 -16.93 -29.81
N ARG A 293 4.46 -16.48 -28.81
CA ARG A 293 4.06 -16.41 -27.40
C ARG A 293 4.40 -15.04 -26.81
N THR A 294 3.97 -13.98 -27.47
CA THR A 294 4.14 -12.60 -27.00
C THR A 294 2.94 -12.16 -26.18
N ALA A 295 3.19 -11.55 -25.02
CA ALA A 295 2.16 -10.92 -24.20
C ALA A 295 1.47 -9.80 -24.99
N LYS A 296 0.14 -9.69 -24.83
CA LYS A 296 -0.72 -8.73 -25.54
C LYS A 296 -1.82 -8.21 -24.63
N ASP A 297 -2.21 -6.97 -24.85
CA ASP A 297 -3.43 -6.41 -24.27
C ASP A 297 -4.62 -7.33 -24.59
N THR A 298 -5.24 -7.86 -23.54
CA THR A 298 -6.29 -8.87 -23.63
C THR A 298 -7.59 -8.31 -23.08
N PRO A 299 -8.59 -7.99 -23.94
CA PRO A 299 -9.86 -7.44 -23.50
C PRO A 299 -10.67 -8.48 -22.71
N VAL A 300 -11.70 -8.02 -21.99
CA VAL A 300 -12.61 -8.89 -21.24
C VAL A 300 -13.21 -9.98 -22.14
N GLY A 301 -13.16 -11.23 -21.69
CA GLY A 301 -13.52 -12.43 -22.45
C GLY A 301 -12.43 -12.96 -23.39
N GLY A 302 -11.29 -12.26 -23.48
CA GLY A 302 -10.13 -12.65 -24.28
C GLY A 302 -9.17 -13.59 -23.56
N LYS A 303 -8.29 -14.22 -24.34
CA LYS A 303 -7.23 -15.11 -23.87
C LYS A 303 -5.93 -14.87 -24.64
N CYS A 304 -4.81 -14.92 -23.94
CA CYS A 304 -3.47 -14.78 -24.51
C CYS A 304 -2.57 -15.94 -24.07
N ILE A 305 -1.69 -16.35 -24.99
CA ILE A 305 -0.58 -17.27 -24.75
C ILE A 305 0.71 -16.44 -24.76
N ALA A 306 1.55 -16.59 -23.74
CA ALA A 306 2.77 -15.82 -23.59
C ALA A 306 3.91 -16.68 -23.05
N SER A 307 5.13 -16.13 -23.10
CA SER A 307 6.30 -16.73 -22.50
C SER A 307 7.29 -15.67 -22.03
N GLY A 308 7.84 -15.85 -20.84
CA GLY A 308 8.98 -15.08 -20.35
C GLY A 308 10.27 -15.89 -20.49
N THR A 309 11.40 -15.22 -20.68
CA THR A 309 12.68 -15.90 -20.92
C THR A 309 13.67 -15.54 -19.83
N PHE A 310 14.28 -16.54 -19.21
CA PHE A 310 15.15 -16.38 -18.05
C PHE A 310 16.57 -16.92 -18.30
N ALA A 311 17.53 -16.20 -17.73
CA ALA A 311 18.94 -16.52 -17.67
C ALA A 311 19.20 -17.48 -16.52
N VAL A 312 19.55 -18.74 -16.80
CA VAL A 312 19.85 -19.74 -15.76
C VAL A 312 21.37 -19.95 -15.67
N PRO A 313 22.02 -19.56 -14.56
CA PRO A 313 23.48 -19.66 -14.41
C PRO A 313 23.97 -21.06 -14.03
N THR A 314 23.06 -21.99 -13.76
CA THR A 314 23.33 -23.34 -13.22
C THR A 314 22.78 -24.44 -14.15
N ASP A 315 23.06 -25.71 -13.83
CA ASP A 315 22.51 -26.88 -14.55
C ASP A 315 21.14 -27.32 -13.97
N SER A 316 20.39 -26.38 -13.40
CA SER A 316 19.12 -26.60 -12.72
C SER A 316 18.11 -27.35 -13.60
N LYS A 317 17.26 -28.14 -12.95
CA LYS A 317 16.21 -28.95 -13.57
C LYS A 317 14.83 -28.35 -13.38
N ASN A 318 14.67 -27.40 -12.48
CA ASN A 318 13.41 -26.71 -12.27
C ASN A 318 13.59 -25.19 -12.23
N LEU A 319 12.50 -24.49 -12.52
CA LEU A 319 12.29 -23.10 -12.14
C LEU A 319 11.34 -23.07 -10.94
N ASN A 320 11.71 -22.33 -9.90
CA ASN A 320 10.82 -22.02 -8.79
C ASN A 320 10.20 -20.65 -9.05
N VAL A 321 8.94 -20.65 -9.47
CA VAL A 321 8.23 -19.49 -9.99
C VAL A 321 7.26 -18.98 -8.94
N THR A 322 7.35 -17.69 -8.63
CA THR A 322 6.37 -16.96 -7.84
C THR A 322 5.68 -15.94 -8.74
N PHE A 323 4.37 -16.06 -8.88
CA PHE A 323 3.54 -15.05 -9.53
C PHE A 323 3.30 -13.88 -8.57
N VAL A 324 3.66 -12.68 -9.02
CA VAL A 324 3.62 -11.45 -8.23
C VAL A 324 2.67 -10.46 -8.89
N ARG A 325 1.90 -9.75 -8.09
CA ARG A 325 1.04 -8.65 -8.54
C ARG A 325 1.20 -7.47 -7.61
N GLY A 326 1.72 -6.34 -8.13
CA GLY A 326 2.21 -5.28 -7.26
C GLY A 326 3.35 -5.83 -6.39
N SER A 327 3.26 -5.68 -5.07
CA SER A 327 4.15 -6.32 -4.09
C SER A 327 3.68 -7.69 -3.60
N GLN A 328 2.45 -8.09 -3.90
CA GLN A 328 1.87 -9.31 -3.33
C GLN A 328 2.35 -10.56 -4.07
N LYS A 329 2.93 -11.51 -3.33
CA LYS A 329 3.17 -12.89 -3.79
C LYS A 329 1.84 -13.65 -3.81
N VAL A 330 1.26 -13.79 -4.99
CA VAL A 330 -0.08 -14.36 -5.18
C VAL A 330 -0.03 -15.89 -5.10
N ALA A 331 0.88 -16.50 -5.85
CA ALA A 331 0.96 -17.95 -5.96
C ALA A 331 2.37 -18.40 -6.37
N LYS A 332 2.70 -19.66 -6.10
CA LYS A 332 4.00 -20.23 -6.46
C LYS A 332 3.87 -21.62 -7.06
N ILE A 333 4.88 -22.03 -7.81
CA ILE A 333 4.96 -23.34 -8.46
C ILE A 333 6.41 -23.71 -8.78
N ILE A 334 6.73 -25.00 -8.66
CA ILE A 334 7.97 -25.57 -9.19
C ILE A 334 7.69 -26.15 -10.58
N VAL A 335 8.40 -25.66 -11.59
CA VAL A 335 8.19 -26.00 -12.99
C VAL A 335 9.40 -26.75 -13.53
N PRO A 336 9.28 -28.04 -13.89
CA PRO A 336 10.37 -28.78 -14.52
C PRO A 336 10.77 -28.17 -15.86
N ILE A 337 12.08 -28.08 -16.11
CA ILE A 337 12.67 -27.62 -17.36
C ILE A 337 12.78 -28.82 -18.31
N ASN A 338 12.06 -28.76 -19.43
CA ASN A 338 12.06 -29.79 -20.48
C ASN A 338 12.99 -29.48 -21.65
#